data_AF-A0A2V9ZY85-F1
#
_entry.id   AF-A0A2V9ZY85-F1
#
_cell.length_a   1.000
_cell.length_b   1.000
_cell.length_c   1.000
_cell.angle_alpha   90.00
_cell.angle_beta   90.00
_cell.angle_gamma   90.00
#
_symmetry.space_group_name_H-M   'P 1'
#
loop_
_entity.id
_entity.type
_entity.pdbx_description
1 polymer ?
#
loop_
_entity_poly.entity_id
_entity_poly.type
_entity_poly.pdbx_seq_one_letter_code
_entity_poly.pdbx_strand_id
1 'polypeptide(L)'
;MVGGPLLRVALVLGGMMSGFGMFNALVMSYSRLPLAMAQDGMLPRVFAKLNRRRAPWVAILACAVGWACCLGLGFERLVTIDILLYGTSLGLEFLALIYLRVREPELPRPFRVPGGMFGAVAVGIAPMLLLGFSVFRSQTEQVLGMSSFAFGMILITAGIVAYGLNVALKPTGWAPTQDKPVVQA
;
A
#
# COMPACT_ATOMS: atom_id res chain seq x y z
N MET A 1 -9.63 30.78 26.72
CA MET A 1 -10.27 29.59 26.12
C MET A 1 -10.83 30.01 24.76
N VAL A 2 -10.01 29.91 23.70
CA VAL A 2 -10.31 30.48 22.39
C VAL A 2 -11.13 29.48 21.58
N GLY A 3 -12.40 29.78 21.33
CA GLY A 3 -13.31 28.94 20.54
C GLY A 3 -14.46 28.40 21.39
N GLY A 4 -15.58 29.12 21.42
CA GLY A 4 -16.76 28.73 22.18
C GLY A 4 -17.36 27.37 21.78
N PRO A 5 -18.44 26.93 22.44
CA PRO A 5 -19.07 25.61 22.23
C PRO A 5 -19.38 25.28 20.76
N LEU A 6 -19.73 26.30 19.97
CA LEU A 6 -20.01 26.18 18.53
C LEU A 6 -18.78 25.70 17.73
N LEU A 7 -17.58 26.22 18.03
CA LEU A 7 -16.35 25.86 17.31
C LEU A 7 -15.95 24.41 17.64
N ARG A 8 -16.16 23.97 18.87
CA ARG A 8 -15.93 22.59 19.29
C ARG A 8 -16.84 21.62 18.52
N VAL A 9 -18.13 21.92 18.40
CA VAL A 9 -19.07 21.08 17.65
C VAL A 9 -18.72 21.07 16.17
N ALA A 10 -18.41 22.23 15.59
CA ALA A 10 -18.01 22.32 14.18
C ALA A 10 -16.74 21.50 13.89
N LEU A 11 -15.73 21.55 14.77
CA LEU A 11 -14.49 20.78 14.62
C LEU A 11 -14.74 19.27 14.72
N VAL A 12 -15.57 18.83 15.67
CA VAL A 12 -15.94 17.42 15.83
C VAL A 12 -16.70 16.92 14.61
N LEU A 13 -17.72 17.65 14.14
CA LEU A 13 -18.47 17.28 12.94
C LEU A 13 -17.58 17.26 11.69
N GLY A 14 -16.72 18.26 11.52
CA GLY A 14 -15.77 18.31 10.41
C GLY A 14 -14.79 17.14 10.43
N GLY A 15 -14.26 16.79 11.60
CA GLY A 15 -13.39 15.62 11.78
C GLY A 15 -14.09 14.31 11.45
N MET A 16 -15.34 14.13 11.89
CA MET A 16 -16.14 12.94 11.59
C MET A 16 -16.43 12.80 10.10
N MET A 17 -16.82 13.90 9.43
CA MET A 17 -17.09 13.90 7.99
C MET A 17 -15.81 13.62 7.18
N SER A 18 -14.68 14.19 7.59
CA SER A 18 -13.37 13.93 6.96
C SER A 18 -12.96 12.46 7.10
N GLY A 19 -13.05 11.90 8.30
CA GLY A 19 -12.75 10.49 8.55
C GLY A 19 -13.63 9.54 7.72
N PHE A 20 -14.92 9.83 7.62
CA PHE A 20 -15.85 9.05 6.80
C PHE A 20 -15.51 9.14 5.30
N GLY A 21 -15.21 10.35 4.81
CA GLY A 21 -14.79 10.57 3.43
C GLY A 21 -13.49 9.83 3.08
N MET A 22 -12.49 9.93 3.96
CA MET A 22 -11.21 9.23 3.81
C MET A 22 -11.40 7.72 3.79
N PHE A 23 -12.15 7.16 4.74
CA PHE A 23 -12.44 5.73 4.79
C PHE A 23 -13.09 5.21 3.49
N ASN A 24 -14.12 5.91 3.00
CA ASN A 24 -14.81 5.54 1.77
C ASN A 24 -13.88 5.59 0.54
N ALA A 25 -13.04 6.62 0.44
CA ALA A 25 -12.03 6.72 -0.61
C ALA A 25 -11.00 5.59 -0.54
N LEU A 26 -10.52 5.24 0.67
CA LEU A 26 -9.57 4.15 0.89
C LEU A 26 -10.17 2.80 0.48
N VAL A 27 -11.42 2.50 0.85
CA VAL A 27 -12.08 1.24 0.47
C VAL A 27 -12.22 1.14 -1.06
N MET A 28 -12.58 2.22 -1.73
CA MET A 28 -12.68 2.24 -3.20
C MET A 28 -11.33 2.07 -3.91
N SER A 29 -10.27 2.66 -3.37
CA SER A 29 -8.92 2.53 -3.93
C SER A 29 -8.32 1.15 -3.66
N TYR A 30 -8.40 0.66 -2.41
CA TYR A 30 -7.81 -0.62 -2.02
C TYR A 30 -8.53 -1.82 -2.62
N SER A 31 -9.83 -1.76 -2.91
CA SER A 31 -10.53 -2.86 -3.58
C SER A 31 -10.12 -3.04 -5.05
N ARG A 32 -9.54 -2.01 -5.69
CA ARG A 32 -9.07 -2.09 -7.08
C ARG A 32 -7.71 -2.77 -7.23
N LEU A 33 -6.85 -2.71 -6.20
CA LEU A 33 -5.53 -3.33 -6.25
C LEU A 33 -5.62 -4.88 -6.35
N PRO A 34 -6.37 -5.60 -5.49
CA PRO A 34 -6.56 -7.04 -5.63
C PRO A 34 -7.27 -7.43 -6.92
N LEU A 35 -8.16 -6.56 -7.43
CA LEU A 35 -8.82 -6.80 -8.71
C LEU A 35 -7.82 -6.76 -9.87
N ALA A 36 -6.98 -5.72 -9.95
CA ALA A 36 -5.95 -5.61 -10.97
C ALA A 36 -4.96 -6.78 -10.86
N MET A 37 -4.49 -7.07 -9.63
CA MET A 37 -3.63 -8.23 -9.38
C MET A 37 -4.29 -9.55 -9.82
N ALA A 38 -5.58 -9.74 -9.58
CA ALA A 38 -6.28 -10.96 -10.02
C ALA A 38 -6.52 -11.01 -11.55
N GLN A 39 -6.63 -9.86 -12.22
CA GLN A 39 -6.71 -9.76 -13.69
C GLN A 39 -5.35 -10.07 -14.33
N ASP A 40 -4.27 -9.61 -13.72
CA ASP A 40 -2.89 -9.90 -14.12
C ASP A 40 -2.47 -11.34 -13.75
N GLY A 41 -3.39 -12.14 -13.21
CA GLY A 41 -3.16 -13.55 -12.84
C GLY A 41 -2.41 -13.73 -11.52
N MET A 42 -2.16 -12.64 -10.78
CA MET A 42 -1.38 -12.63 -9.55
C MET A 42 -2.08 -13.09 -8.29
N LEU A 43 -3.41 -13.14 -8.34
CA LEU A 43 -4.28 -13.60 -7.25
C LEU A 43 -5.29 -14.62 -7.77
N PRO A 44 -5.86 -15.47 -6.90
CA PRO A 44 -6.89 -16.44 -7.30
C PRO A 44 -8.03 -15.74 -8.04
N ARG A 45 -8.54 -16.37 -9.12
CA ARG A 45 -9.63 -15.83 -9.97
C ARG A 45 -10.90 -15.42 -9.21
N VAL A 46 -11.05 -15.88 -7.97
CA VAL A 46 -12.13 -15.48 -7.06
C VAL A 46 -12.09 -13.98 -6.76
N PHE A 47 -10.90 -13.37 -6.68
CA PHE A 47 -10.73 -11.93 -6.48
C PHE A 47 -11.04 -11.09 -7.74
N ALA A 48 -10.96 -11.70 -8.93
CA ALA A 48 -11.39 -11.08 -10.19
C ALA A 48 -12.92 -11.16 -10.42
N LYS A 49 -13.67 -11.78 -9.51
CA LYS A 49 -15.12 -11.98 -9.68
C LYS A 49 -15.87 -10.66 -9.47
N LEU A 50 -16.28 -10.06 -10.58
CA LEU A 50 -17.14 -8.87 -10.59
C LEU A 50 -18.61 -9.25 -10.35
N ASN A 51 -19.31 -8.44 -9.57
CA ASN A 51 -20.77 -8.53 -9.46
C ASN A 51 -21.46 -7.84 -10.67
N ARG A 52 -22.79 -7.93 -10.78
CA ARG A 52 -23.62 -7.35 -11.85
C ARG A 52 -23.42 -5.84 -12.08
N ARG A 53 -22.91 -5.12 -11.08
CA ARG A 53 -22.54 -3.68 -11.14
C ARG A 53 -21.05 -3.42 -11.40
N ARG A 54 -20.29 -4.43 -11.85
CA ARG A 54 -18.84 -4.39 -12.08
C ARG A 54 -18.00 -4.05 -10.82
N ALA A 55 -18.55 -4.23 -9.63
CA ALA A 55 -17.83 -4.07 -8.37
C ALA A 55 -17.17 -5.40 -7.94
N PRO A 56 -15.89 -5.40 -7.54
CA PRO A 56 -15.19 -6.59 -7.05
C PRO A 56 -15.61 -6.90 -5.60
N TRP A 57 -16.75 -7.57 -5.43
CA TRP A 57 -17.36 -7.79 -4.12
C TRP A 57 -16.47 -8.62 -3.18
N VAL A 58 -15.69 -9.57 -3.71
CA VAL A 58 -14.75 -10.40 -2.93
C VAL A 58 -13.60 -9.56 -2.38
N ALA A 59 -13.04 -8.67 -3.21
CA ALA A 59 -11.98 -7.77 -2.76
C ALA A 59 -12.48 -6.79 -1.68
N ILE A 60 -13.70 -6.27 -1.85
CA ILE A 60 -14.35 -5.40 -0.85
C ILE A 60 -14.56 -6.15 0.46
N LEU A 61 -15.06 -7.39 0.41
CA LEU A 61 -15.27 -8.21 1.62
C LEU A 61 -13.95 -8.53 2.32
N ALA A 62 -12.92 -8.88 1.56
CA ALA A 62 -11.58 -9.13 2.10
C ALA A 62 -10.99 -7.89 2.77
N CYS A 63 -11.12 -6.71 2.14
CA CYS A 63 -10.78 -5.44 2.78
C CYS A 63 -11.60 -5.26 4.06
N ALA A 64 -12.92 -5.38 4.02
CA ALA A 64 -13.77 -5.18 5.21
C ALA A 64 -13.37 -6.09 6.39
N VAL A 65 -13.05 -7.36 6.12
CA VAL A 65 -12.54 -8.30 7.14
C VAL A 65 -11.19 -7.84 7.69
N GLY A 66 -10.25 -7.43 6.83
CA GLY A 66 -8.95 -6.92 7.27
C GLY A 66 -9.08 -5.71 8.19
N TRP A 67 -9.94 -4.75 7.83
CA TRP A 67 -10.22 -3.58 8.65
C TRP A 67 -10.89 -3.96 9.98
N ALA A 68 -11.82 -4.92 9.96
CA ALA A 68 -12.47 -5.43 11.18
C ALA A 68 -11.46 -6.09 12.14
N CYS A 69 -10.51 -6.86 11.63
CA CYS A 69 -9.42 -7.42 12.44
C CYS A 69 -8.55 -6.32 13.08
N CYS A 70 -8.33 -5.21 12.37
CA CYS A 70 -7.54 -4.10 12.88
C CYS A 70 -8.25 -3.30 13.99
N LEU A 71 -9.58 -3.32 14.08
CA LEU A 71 -10.31 -2.57 15.13
C LEU A 71 -9.91 -2.98 16.56
N GLY A 72 -9.41 -4.21 16.76
CA GLY A 72 -9.01 -4.72 18.07
C GLY A 72 -7.57 -4.37 18.50
N LEU A 73 -6.75 -3.77 17.64
CA LEU A 73 -5.31 -3.56 17.91
C LEU A 73 -5.00 -2.22 18.60
N GLY A 74 -5.94 -1.28 18.61
CA GLY A 74 -5.76 0.07 19.16
C GLY A 74 -5.18 1.08 18.15
N PHE A 75 -5.55 2.36 18.29
CA PHE A 75 -5.20 3.41 17.32
C PHE A 75 -3.69 3.63 17.18
N GLU A 76 -2.97 3.78 18.29
CA GLU A 76 -1.52 4.02 18.25
C GLU A 76 -0.78 2.88 17.53
N ARG A 77 -1.17 1.63 17.79
CA ARG A 77 -0.58 0.46 17.14
C ARG A 77 -0.86 0.43 15.64
N LEU A 78 -2.09 0.77 15.23
CA LEU A 78 -2.44 0.89 13.82
C LEU A 78 -1.56 1.92 13.11
N VAL A 79 -1.37 3.09 13.72
CA VAL A 79 -0.55 4.15 13.17
C VAL A 79 0.92 3.72 13.05
N THR A 80 1.47 3.05 14.07
CA THR A 80 2.85 2.53 13.98
C THR A 80 3.01 1.50 12.86
N ILE A 81 2.08 0.55 12.73
CA ILE A 81 2.11 -0.46 11.67
C ILE A 81 2.00 0.21 10.29
N ASP A 82 1.08 1.16 10.15
CA ASP A 82 0.87 1.91 8.90
C ASP A 82 2.14 2.63 8.46
N ILE A 83 2.80 3.36 9.36
CA ILE A 83 4.07 4.05 9.09
C ILE A 83 5.17 3.06 8.66
N LEU A 84 5.28 1.91 9.33
CA LEU A 84 6.28 0.89 9.00
C LEU A 84 6.03 0.25 7.62
N LEU A 85 4.78 -0.13 7.33
CA LEU A 85 4.40 -0.73 6.04
C LEU A 85 4.55 0.27 4.90
N TYR A 86 3.97 1.46 5.06
CA TYR A 86 4.02 2.51 4.05
C TYR A 86 5.46 2.97 3.80
N GLY A 87 6.23 3.13 4.87
CA GLY A 87 7.65 3.42 4.77
C GLY A 87 8.40 2.36 3.97
N THR A 88 8.23 1.09 4.32
CA THR A 88 8.90 -0.01 3.60
C THR A 88 8.50 -0.05 2.13
N SER A 89 7.21 0.18 1.82
CA SER A 89 6.70 0.28 0.45
C SER A 89 7.37 1.40 -0.33
N LEU A 90 7.49 2.60 0.26
CA LEU A 90 8.19 3.72 -0.36
C LEU A 90 9.67 3.38 -0.61
N GLY A 91 10.34 2.74 0.34
CA GLY A 91 11.73 2.30 0.18
C GLY A 91 11.90 1.36 -1.02
N LEU A 92 11.01 0.39 -1.16
CA LEU A 92 10.97 -0.52 -2.31
C LEU A 92 10.67 0.21 -3.62
N GLU A 93 9.78 1.19 -3.60
CA GLU A 93 9.47 2.01 -4.78
C GLU A 93 10.71 2.78 -5.28
N PHE A 94 11.47 3.41 -4.38
CA PHE A 94 12.72 4.08 -4.75
C PHE A 94 13.80 3.12 -5.25
N LEU A 95 13.94 1.96 -4.60
CA LEU A 95 14.84 0.90 -5.07
C LEU A 95 14.46 0.43 -6.48
N ALA A 96 13.17 0.18 -6.72
CA ALA A 96 12.65 -0.22 -8.02
C ALA A 96 12.89 0.87 -9.08
N LEU A 97 12.71 2.14 -8.74
CA LEU A 97 13.01 3.27 -9.64
C LEU A 97 14.49 3.31 -10.04
N ILE A 98 15.41 3.14 -9.09
CA ILE A 98 16.85 3.10 -9.38
C ILE A 98 17.18 1.87 -10.23
N TYR A 99 16.69 0.70 -9.83
CA TYR A 99 16.93 -0.55 -10.53
C TYR A 99 16.44 -0.51 -11.99
N LEU A 100 15.20 -0.07 -12.23
CA LEU A 100 14.63 0.03 -13.57
C LEU A 100 15.36 1.08 -14.42
N ARG A 101 15.93 2.12 -13.80
CA ARG A 101 16.73 3.14 -14.50
C ARG A 101 18.08 2.63 -14.98
N VAL A 102 18.68 1.70 -14.24
CA VAL A 102 19.93 1.04 -14.62
C VAL A 102 19.67 -0.08 -15.64
N ARG A 103 18.63 -0.88 -15.43
CA ARG A 103 18.35 -2.08 -16.24
C ARG A 103 17.71 -1.76 -17.58
N GLU A 104 16.79 -0.79 -17.64
CA GLU A 104 15.99 -0.48 -18.83
C GLU A 104 16.06 1.03 -19.16
N PRO A 105 17.22 1.50 -19.63
CA PRO A 105 17.42 2.92 -19.93
C PRO A 105 16.61 3.42 -21.14
N GLU A 106 16.27 2.53 -22.09
CA GLU A 106 15.62 2.87 -23.37
C GLU A 106 14.09 2.99 -23.32
N LEU A 107 13.45 2.71 -22.18
CA LEU A 107 12.00 2.85 -22.04
C LEU A 107 11.55 4.30 -22.33
N PRO A 108 10.46 4.51 -23.11
CA PRO A 108 9.91 5.84 -23.33
C PRO A 108 9.38 6.40 -22.01
N ARG A 109 10.00 7.47 -21.50
CA ARG A 109 9.64 8.12 -20.22
C ARG A 109 8.83 9.40 -20.48
N PRO A 110 7.49 9.38 -20.27
CA PRO A 110 6.65 10.57 -20.47
C PRO A 110 6.94 11.67 -19.44
N PHE A 111 7.38 11.28 -18.24
CA PHE A 111 7.79 12.18 -17.17
C PHE A 111 9.29 12.03 -16.91
N ARG A 112 10.05 13.12 -17.02
CA ARG A 112 11.51 13.16 -16.80
C ARG A 112 11.81 13.98 -15.55
N VAL A 113 12.41 13.34 -14.55
CA VAL A 113 12.90 14.05 -13.36
C VAL A 113 14.04 14.99 -13.77
N PRO A 114 13.98 16.30 -13.43
CA PRO A 114 15.06 17.22 -13.69
C PRO A 114 16.34 16.74 -12.96
N GLY A 115 17.45 16.61 -13.69
CA GLY A 115 18.73 16.15 -13.12
C GLY A 115 19.12 14.69 -13.41
N GLY A 116 18.42 13.99 -14.30
CA GLY A 116 18.89 12.69 -14.80
C GLY A 116 19.03 11.63 -13.70
N MET A 117 20.05 10.76 -13.78
CA MET A 117 20.31 9.70 -12.79
C MET A 117 20.61 10.27 -11.39
N PHE A 118 21.39 11.35 -11.32
CA PHE A 118 21.71 12.05 -10.07
C PHE A 118 20.45 12.59 -9.38
N GLY A 119 19.52 13.18 -10.15
CA GLY A 119 18.25 13.65 -9.61
C GLY A 119 17.40 12.53 -8.99
N ALA A 120 17.35 11.33 -9.60
CA ALA A 120 16.62 10.21 -8.98
C ALA A 120 17.32 9.63 -7.76
N VAL A 121 18.65 9.53 -7.77
CA VAL A 121 19.41 9.05 -6.61
C VAL A 121 19.26 10.03 -5.45
N ALA A 122 19.39 11.33 -5.70
CA ALA A 122 19.21 12.37 -4.69
C ALA A 122 17.80 12.35 -4.08
N VAL A 123 16.77 12.16 -4.90
CA VAL A 123 15.37 12.05 -4.42
C VAL A 123 15.16 10.76 -3.63
N GLY A 124 15.87 9.67 -3.93
CA GLY A 124 15.81 8.41 -3.17
C GLY A 124 16.55 8.43 -1.82
N ILE A 125 17.57 9.28 -1.67
CA ILE A 125 18.36 9.38 -0.43
C ILE A 125 17.51 9.88 0.75
N ALA A 126 16.72 10.94 0.56
CA ALA A 126 15.88 11.49 1.63
C ALA A 126 14.89 10.46 2.25
N PRO A 127 14.11 9.71 1.47
CA PRO A 127 13.23 8.65 1.99
C PRO A 127 14.02 7.47 2.56
N MET A 128 15.15 7.06 1.97
CA MET A 128 16.01 6.02 2.58
C MET A 128 16.55 6.43 3.95
N LEU A 129 16.95 7.68 4.11
CA LEU A 129 17.38 8.22 5.40
C LEU A 129 16.23 8.29 6.40
N LEU A 130 15.04 8.72 5.97
CA LEU A 130 13.82 8.72 6.80
C LEU A 130 13.42 7.30 7.24
N LEU A 131 13.60 6.30 6.38
CA LEU A 131 13.37 4.89 6.71
C LEU A 131 14.40 4.38 7.70
N GLY A 132 15.69 4.63 7.43
CA GLY A 132 16.76 4.30 8.36
C GLY A 132 16.52 4.95 9.74
N PHE A 133 16.12 6.22 9.76
CA PHE A 133 15.79 6.95 10.97
C PHE A 133 14.56 6.38 11.69
N SER A 134 13.51 6.01 10.95
CA SER A 134 12.31 5.39 11.52
C SER A 134 12.61 4.03 12.16
N VAL A 135 13.44 3.20 11.51
CA VAL A 135 13.90 1.92 12.06
C VAL A 135 14.73 2.14 13.33
N PHE A 136 15.61 3.15 13.33
CA PHE A 136 16.45 3.47 14.47
C PHE A 136 15.63 3.98 15.67
N ARG A 137 14.64 4.85 15.42
CA ARG A 137 13.71 5.37 16.45
C ARG A 137 12.74 4.31 16.96
N SER A 138 12.32 3.37 16.11
CA SER A 138 11.40 2.30 16.50
C SER A 138 12.02 1.29 17.47
N GLN A 139 13.34 1.29 17.67
CA GLN A 139 14.01 0.44 18.66
C GLN A 139 13.71 0.87 20.11
N THR A 140 13.21 2.08 20.34
CA THR A 140 12.99 2.64 21.68
C THR A 140 11.57 2.35 22.24
N GLU A 141 10.62 1.95 21.40
CA GLU A 141 9.23 1.67 21.82
C GLU A 141 8.98 0.15 21.92
N GLN A 142 8.87 -0.35 23.15
CA GLN A 142 8.43 -1.72 23.44
C GLN A 142 6.93 -1.73 23.72
N VAL A 143 6.16 -2.57 23.02
CA VAL A 143 4.71 -2.68 23.24
C VAL A 143 4.32 -4.15 23.26
N LEU A 144 3.72 -4.61 24.37
CA LEU A 144 3.31 -6.02 24.61
C LEU A 144 4.45 -7.04 24.74
N GLY A 145 5.63 -6.63 25.25
CA GLY A 145 6.78 -7.53 25.43
C GLY A 145 7.48 -7.92 24.13
N MET A 146 7.08 -7.35 23.00
CA MET A 146 7.73 -7.48 21.70
C MET A 146 8.00 -6.08 21.14
N SER A 147 9.08 -5.90 20.37
CA SER A 147 9.31 -4.62 19.67
C SER A 147 8.24 -4.43 18.58
N SER A 148 7.68 -3.22 18.46
CA SER A 148 6.77 -2.86 17.36
C SER A 148 7.40 -3.14 15.98
N PHE A 149 8.73 -3.06 15.91
CA PHE A 149 9.52 -3.48 14.77
C PHE A 149 9.38 -4.98 14.46
N ALA A 150 9.43 -5.84 15.48
CA ALA A 150 9.27 -7.29 15.31
C ALA A 150 7.87 -7.64 14.80
N PHE A 151 6.83 -6.96 15.28
CA PHE A 151 5.48 -7.17 14.76
C PHE A 151 5.31 -6.68 13.32
N GLY A 152 5.89 -5.52 12.98
CA GLY A 152 5.94 -5.04 11.59
C GLY A 152 6.71 -5.97 10.66
N MET A 153 7.85 -6.50 11.10
CA MET A 153 8.64 -7.50 10.38
C MET A 153 7.88 -8.81 10.19
N ILE A 154 7.13 -9.27 11.20
CA ILE A 154 6.24 -10.44 11.07
C ILE A 154 5.16 -10.18 10.01
N LEU A 155 4.56 -8.99 9.96
CA LEU A 155 3.56 -8.67 8.94
C LEU A 155 4.15 -8.59 7.53
N ILE A 156 5.34 -7.99 7.38
CA ILE A 156 6.05 -7.91 6.10
C ILE A 156 6.44 -9.31 5.61
N THR A 157 7.04 -10.12 6.48
CA THR A 157 7.42 -11.50 6.14
C THR A 157 6.20 -12.38 5.88
N ALA A 158 5.11 -12.23 6.63
CA ALA A 158 3.85 -12.91 6.35
C ALA A 158 3.27 -12.53 4.98
N GLY A 159 3.38 -11.27 4.57
CA GLY A 159 3.00 -10.81 3.23
C GLY A 159 3.84 -11.47 2.13
N ILE A 160 5.16 -11.53 2.30
CA ILE A 160 6.08 -12.19 1.36
C ILE A 160 5.80 -13.69 1.29
N VAL A 161 5.59 -14.35 2.44
CA VAL A 161 5.27 -15.78 2.51
C VAL A 161 3.91 -16.06 1.87
N ALA A 162 2.89 -15.23 2.11
CA ALA A 162 1.58 -15.38 1.47
C ALA A 162 1.65 -15.21 -0.05
N TYR A 163 2.47 -14.26 -0.54
CA TYR A 163 2.75 -14.10 -1.95
C TYR A 163 3.51 -15.31 -2.52
N GLY A 164 4.58 -15.76 -1.85
CA GLY A 164 5.37 -16.93 -2.25
C GLY A 164 4.57 -18.22 -2.25
N LEU A 165 3.67 -18.42 -1.29
CA LEU A 165 2.75 -19.55 -1.24
C LEU A 165 1.74 -19.49 -2.39
N ASN A 166 1.25 -18.30 -2.75
CA ASN A 166 0.39 -18.11 -3.92
C ASN A 166 1.12 -18.51 -5.22
N VAL A 167 2.39 -18.11 -5.35
CA VAL A 167 3.26 -18.46 -6.48
C VAL A 167 3.54 -19.96 -6.52
N ALA A 168 3.82 -20.58 -5.38
CA ALA A 168 4.12 -22.01 -5.27
C ALA A 168 2.89 -22.89 -5.57
N LEU A 169 1.68 -22.45 -5.18
CA LEU A 169 0.44 -23.18 -5.44
C LEU A 169 -0.04 -23.08 -6.90
N LYS A 170 0.47 -22.13 -7.70
CA LYS A 170 0.13 -22.02 -9.13
C LYS A 170 1.33 -21.53 -9.98
N PRO A 171 2.21 -22.45 -10.41
CA PRO A 171 3.42 -22.12 -11.20
C PRO A 171 3.15 -21.80 -12.69
N THR A 172 1.90 -21.83 -13.16
CA THR A 172 1.57 -21.44 -14.53
C THR A 172 1.81 -19.94 -14.70
N GLY A 173 2.83 -19.61 -15.50
CA GLY A 173 3.41 -18.28 -15.67
C GLY A 173 2.42 -17.12 -15.78
N TRP A 174 2.89 -15.97 -15.30
CA TRP A 174 2.17 -14.74 -15.01
C TRP A 174 1.85 -13.90 -16.26
N ALA A 175 1.59 -14.58 -17.38
CA ALA A 175 1.20 -13.95 -18.63
C ALA A 175 0.44 -14.95 -19.53
N PRO A 176 -0.89 -14.86 -19.61
CA PRO A 176 -1.53 -14.99 -20.91
C PRO A 176 -1.20 -13.69 -21.67
N THR A 177 -0.56 -13.80 -22.83
CA THR A 177 -0.49 -12.74 -23.84
C THR A 177 -1.91 -12.28 -24.17
N GLN A 178 -2.43 -11.30 -23.42
CA GLN A 178 -3.60 -10.55 -23.86
C GLN A 178 -3.11 -9.56 -24.89
N ASP A 179 -3.21 -9.99 -26.14
CA ASP A 179 -3.31 -9.12 -27.30
C ASP A 179 -4.45 -8.13 -27.04
N LYS A 180 -4.11 -6.94 -26.53
CA LYS A 180 -5.09 -5.85 -26.38
C LYS A 180 -5.49 -5.48 -27.80
N PRO A 181 -6.78 -5.54 -28.19
CA PRO A 181 -7.17 -5.02 -29.49
C PRO A 181 -6.77 -3.55 -29.52
N VAL A 182 -5.87 -3.23 -30.44
CA VAL A 182 -5.45 -1.87 -30.76
C VAL A 182 -6.73 -1.09 -30.99
N VAL A 183 -7.06 -0.19 -30.06
CA VAL A 183 -8.10 0.81 -30.28
C VAL A 183 -7.56 1.70 -31.39
N GLN A 184 -7.94 1.37 -32.62
CA GLN A 184 -7.80 2.23 -33.77
C GLN A 184 -8.72 3.44 -33.52
N ALA A 185 -8.09 4.58 -33.25
CA ALA A 185 -8.70 5.90 -33.32
C ALA A 185 -7.86 6.74 -34.27
#